data_AF-A0AAE3NWM3-F1
#
_entry.id   AF-A0AAE3NWM3-F1
#
_cell.length_a   1.000
_cell.length_b   1.000
_cell.length_c   1.000
_cell.angle_alpha   90.00
_cell.angle_beta   90.00
_cell.angle_gamma   90.00
#
_symmetry.space_group_name_H-M   'P 1'
#
loop_
_entity.id
_entity.type
_entity.pdbx_description
1 polymer ?
#
loop_
_entity_poly.entity_id
_entity_poly.type
_entity_poly.pdbx_seq_one_letter_code
_entity_poly.pdbx_strand_id
1 'polypeptide(L)'
;MRIETLARRLAQKTNEPLIEKLVLGEIEVTDLPMEHIIWTGNADGGTNTHRSKMERDYGNLPYKTVVRDKKRPVIKWQGKRIGVARLLFQIATKPNFEFRLKSLCGEDMCVNPLHRTVEQINGQFAPPPPEEAPDIGNRGDDDWTFEEGVEIAEMMLTENTPTCWDEVVALPITEGMPEDLLREVLIHLNKEHLTR
;
A
#
# COMPACT_ATOMS: atom_id res chain seq x y z
N MET A 1 22.21 3.64 -18.76
CA MET A 1 21.43 2.95 -19.81
C MET A 1 20.15 3.74 -20.00
N ARG A 2 19.86 4.18 -21.23
CA ARG A 2 18.64 4.94 -21.53
C ARG A 2 17.40 4.03 -21.48
N ILE A 3 16.21 4.61 -21.36
CA ILE A 3 14.95 3.88 -21.18
C ILE A 3 14.60 3.05 -22.43
N GLU A 4 14.93 3.54 -23.63
CA GLU A 4 14.69 2.84 -24.90
C GLU A 4 15.53 1.57 -25.00
N THR A 5 16.79 1.63 -24.54
CA THR A 5 17.66 0.46 -24.48
C THR A 5 17.15 -0.57 -23.47
N LEU A 6 16.59 -0.11 -22.35
CA LEU A 6 15.95 -0.99 -21.37
C LEU A 6 14.71 -1.66 -21.97
N ALA A 7 13.83 -0.89 -22.62
CA ALA A 7 12.59 -1.37 -23.23
C ALA A 7 12.86 -2.48 -24.26
N ARG A 8 13.78 -2.25 -25.22
CA ARG A 8 14.23 -3.25 -26.19
C ARG A 8 14.76 -4.51 -25.53
N ARG A 9 15.60 -4.34 -24.50
CA ARG A 9 16.20 -5.47 -23.79
C ARG A 9 15.15 -6.28 -23.04
N LEU A 10 14.15 -5.64 -22.45
CA LEU A 10 13.05 -6.31 -21.78
C LEU A 10 12.26 -7.14 -22.79
N ALA A 11 11.79 -6.53 -23.89
CA ALA A 11 11.05 -7.24 -24.95
C ALA A 11 11.83 -8.41 -25.54
N GLN A 12 13.12 -8.24 -25.84
CA GLN A 12 13.97 -9.33 -26.33
C GLN A 12 14.09 -10.49 -25.34
N LYS A 13 14.16 -10.20 -24.03
CA LYS A 13 14.33 -11.21 -22.99
C LYS A 13 13.01 -11.85 -22.54
N THR A 14 11.89 -11.23 -22.83
CA THR A 14 10.56 -11.82 -22.63
C THR A 14 9.99 -12.47 -23.89
N ASN A 15 10.63 -12.27 -25.05
CA ASN A 15 10.08 -12.61 -26.36
C ASN A 15 8.68 -12.01 -26.58
N GLU A 16 8.44 -10.82 -26.03
CA GLU A 16 7.14 -10.14 -26.09
C GLU A 16 7.35 -8.68 -26.51
N PRO A 17 7.13 -8.33 -27.79
CA PRO A 17 7.31 -6.98 -28.32
C PRO A 17 6.46 -5.91 -27.62
N LEU A 18 5.27 -6.27 -27.12
CA LEU A 18 4.40 -5.32 -26.44
C LEU A 18 5.01 -4.79 -25.13
N ILE A 19 5.95 -5.52 -24.52
CA ILE A 19 6.69 -5.03 -23.37
C ILE A 19 7.53 -3.78 -23.71
N GLU A 20 8.08 -3.67 -24.92
CA GLU A 20 8.83 -2.48 -25.32
C GLU A 20 7.89 -1.26 -25.36
N LYS A 21 6.74 -1.42 -26.02
CA LYS A 21 5.72 -0.37 -26.14
C LYS A 21 5.19 0.06 -24.77
N LEU A 22 4.92 -0.91 -23.87
CA LEU A 22 4.46 -0.62 -22.51
C LEU A 22 5.51 0.19 -21.74
N VAL A 23 6.79 -0.20 -21.83
CA VAL A 23 7.88 0.49 -21.12
C VAL A 23 8.08 1.91 -21.64
N LEU A 24 7.84 2.13 -22.92
CA LEU A 24 7.86 3.45 -23.55
C LEU A 24 6.59 4.28 -23.31
N GLY A 25 5.54 3.68 -22.73
CA GLY A 25 4.26 4.34 -22.46
C GLY A 25 3.36 4.49 -23.68
N GLU A 26 3.59 3.70 -24.74
CA GLU A 26 2.79 3.72 -25.98
C GLU A 26 1.49 2.92 -25.87
N ILE A 27 1.42 1.98 -24.92
CA ILE A 27 0.25 1.12 -24.66
C ILE A 27 -0.02 1.03 -23.15
N GLU A 28 -1.23 0.63 -22.79
CA GLU A 28 -1.61 0.37 -21.41
C GLU A 28 -1.33 -1.09 -21.01
N VAL A 29 -1.40 -1.37 -19.70
CA VAL A 29 -1.18 -2.73 -19.18
C VAL A 29 -2.23 -3.73 -19.65
N THR A 30 -3.44 -3.24 -19.93
CA THR A 30 -4.60 -3.97 -20.42
C THR A 30 -4.42 -4.49 -21.85
N ASP A 31 -3.50 -3.88 -22.62
CA ASP A 31 -3.17 -4.31 -23.98
C ASP A 31 -2.22 -5.52 -24.03
N LEU A 32 -1.65 -5.92 -22.88
CA LEU A 32 -0.80 -7.11 -22.81
C LEU A 32 -1.62 -8.40 -22.92
N PRO A 33 -1.05 -9.48 -23.50
CA PRO A 33 -1.70 -10.77 -23.50
C PRO A 33 -1.92 -11.26 -22.07
N MET A 34 -3.04 -11.96 -21.85
CA MET A 34 -3.34 -12.60 -20.56
C MET A 34 -2.48 -13.83 -20.30
N GLU A 35 -1.66 -14.26 -21.28
CA GLU A 35 -0.75 -15.40 -21.18
C GLU A 35 0.49 -15.10 -20.34
N HIS A 36 1.27 -16.14 -20.01
CA HIS A 36 2.51 -15.97 -19.27
C HIS A 36 3.58 -15.28 -20.12
N ILE A 37 4.10 -14.16 -19.62
CA ILE A 37 5.29 -13.52 -20.19
C ILE A 37 6.51 -14.00 -19.41
N ILE A 38 7.28 -14.90 -20.00
CA ILE A 38 8.39 -15.59 -19.31
C ILE A 38 9.71 -14.85 -19.50
N TRP A 39 10.39 -14.55 -18.39
CA TRP A 39 11.72 -13.96 -18.42
C TRP A 39 12.80 -15.00 -18.70
N THR A 40 13.58 -14.78 -19.76
CA THR A 40 14.71 -15.65 -20.15
C THR A 40 16.08 -15.07 -19.77
N GLY A 41 16.10 -13.94 -19.07
CA GLY A 41 17.33 -13.30 -18.61
C GLY A 41 17.86 -13.86 -17.28
N ASN A 42 18.71 -13.06 -16.63
CA ASN A 42 19.28 -13.44 -15.34
C ASN A 42 18.19 -13.60 -14.27
N ALA A 43 18.39 -14.56 -13.38
CA ALA A 43 17.57 -14.76 -12.19
C ALA A 43 18.40 -14.53 -10.92
N ASP A 44 17.72 -14.27 -9.82
CA ASP A 44 18.24 -14.39 -8.46
C ASP A 44 17.67 -15.60 -7.75
N GLY A 45 18.39 -16.12 -6.76
CA GLY A 45 17.99 -17.34 -6.05
C GLY A 45 17.94 -18.56 -6.97
N GLY A 46 17.07 -19.52 -6.64
CA GLY A 46 16.92 -20.75 -7.43
C GLY A 46 18.06 -21.76 -7.26
N THR A 47 18.91 -21.57 -6.25
CA THR A 47 19.73 -22.67 -5.75
C THR A 47 18.77 -23.73 -5.21
N ASN A 48 18.98 -25.01 -5.52
CA ASN A 48 18.20 -26.15 -4.94
C ASN A 48 18.35 -26.28 -3.41
N THR A 49 18.84 -25.23 -2.75
CA THR A 49 19.00 -25.09 -1.32
C THR A 49 17.63 -24.83 -0.69
N HIS A 50 17.24 -25.74 0.17
CA HIS A 50 16.09 -25.57 1.03
C HIS A 50 16.48 -24.62 2.16
N ARG A 51 15.67 -23.59 2.42
CA ARG A 51 15.84 -22.70 3.57
C ARG A 51 14.79 -23.04 4.62
N SER A 52 15.23 -23.15 5.86
CA SER A 52 14.30 -23.20 6.99
C SER A 52 13.82 -21.78 7.28
N LYS A 53 12.51 -21.62 7.40
CA LYS A 53 11.86 -20.39 7.85
C LYS A 53 11.09 -20.72 9.12
N MET A 54 11.21 -19.85 10.13
CA MET A 54 10.33 -19.91 11.30
C MET A 54 9.02 -19.22 10.96
N GLU A 55 7.92 -19.93 11.16
CA GLU A 55 6.56 -19.41 11.06
C GLU A 55 5.84 -19.61 12.39
N ARG A 56 4.67 -19.00 12.53
CA ARG A 56 3.81 -19.12 13.71
C ARG A 56 2.49 -19.67 13.26
N ASP A 57 1.99 -20.68 13.97
CA ASP A 57 0.69 -21.27 13.69
C ASP A 57 -0.45 -20.41 14.27
N TYR A 58 -1.69 -20.90 14.16
CA TYR A 58 -2.86 -20.23 14.71
C TYR A 58 -2.79 -20.05 16.24
N GLY A 59 -2.12 -20.96 16.95
CA GLY A 59 -1.87 -20.87 18.39
C GLY A 59 -0.67 -19.99 18.76
N ASN A 60 -0.10 -19.26 17.79
CA ASN A 60 1.10 -18.45 17.93
C ASN A 60 2.35 -19.27 18.35
N LEU A 61 2.35 -20.59 18.14
CA LEU A 61 3.49 -21.44 18.42
C LEU A 61 4.46 -21.41 17.23
N PRO A 62 5.78 -21.24 17.50
CA PRO A 62 6.76 -21.20 16.45
C PRO A 62 7.02 -22.61 15.88
N TYR A 63 6.93 -22.76 14.56
CA TYR A 63 7.28 -23.99 13.86
C TYR A 63 8.25 -23.72 12.71
N LYS A 64 9.05 -24.73 12.36
CA LYS A 64 9.97 -24.67 11.21
C LYS A 64 9.24 -25.15 9.97
N THR A 65 9.19 -24.31 8.94
CA THR A 65 8.80 -24.70 7.60
C THR A 65 10.01 -24.71 6.67
N VAL A 66 10.01 -25.64 5.72
CA VAL A 66 11.06 -25.72 4.69
C VAL A 66 10.53 -25.06 3.43
N VAL A 67 11.14 -23.95 3.05
CA VAL A 67 10.79 -23.20 1.84
C VAL A 67 11.88 -23.41 0.80
N ARG A 68 11.49 -23.59 -0.47
CA ARG A 68 12.42 -23.60 -1.59
C ARG A 68 12.72 -22.17 -2.01
N ASP A 69 14.00 -21.86 -2.23
CA ASP A 69 14.36 -20.58 -2.85
C ASP A 69 13.92 -20.58 -4.32
N LYS A 70 12.88 -19.79 -4.59
CA LYS A 70 12.33 -19.61 -5.94
C LYS A 70 13.26 -18.74 -6.78
N LYS A 71 13.33 -19.04 -8.08
CA LYS A 71 14.02 -18.16 -9.04
C LYS A 71 13.26 -16.83 -9.13
N ARG A 72 14.00 -15.73 -9.19
CA ARG A 72 13.42 -14.38 -9.28
C ARG A 72 13.99 -13.64 -10.48
N PRO A 73 13.18 -13.22 -11.46
CA PRO A 73 13.69 -12.54 -12.65
C PRO A 73 14.28 -11.17 -12.28
N VAL A 74 15.51 -10.91 -12.73
CA VAL A 74 16.26 -9.68 -12.40
C VAL A 74 16.95 -9.07 -13.63
N ILE A 75 17.12 -7.75 -13.59
CA ILE A 75 17.85 -6.98 -14.60
C ILE A 75 18.74 -5.94 -13.92
N LYS A 76 19.86 -5.59 -14.56
CA LYS A 76 20.69 -4.45 -14.14
C LYS A 76 20.21 -3.19 -14.88
N TRP A 77 19.80 -2.17 -14.15
CA TRP A 77 19.42 -0.86 -14.68
C TRP A 77 19.95 0.25 -13.76
N GLN A 78 20.55 1.28 -14.35
CA GLN A 78 21.19 2.40 -13.62
C GLN A 78 22.17 1.93 -12.52
N GLY A 79 22.97 0.90 -12.79
CA GLY A 79 23.94 0.34 -11.83
C GLY A 79 23.32 -0.51 -10.71
N LYS A 80 21.98 -0.53 -10.58
CA LYS A 80 21.25 -1.30 -9.57
C LYS A 80 20.69 -2.59 -10.17
N ARG A 81 20.62 -3.64 -9.35
CA ARG A 81 19.91 -4.89 -9.67
C ARG A 81 18.45 -4.72 -9.24
N ILE A 82 17.52 -4.91 -10.16
CA ILE A 82 16.09 -4.69 -9.93
C ILE A 82 15.32 -5.94 -10.39
N GLY A 83 14.27 -6.30 -9.65
CA GLY A 83 13.35 -7.38 -10.04
C GLY A 83 12.49 -6.96 -11.24
N VAL A 84 12.47 -7.78 -12.29
CA VAL A 84 11.83 -7.42 -13.56
C VAL A 84 10.32 -7.26 -13.42
N ALA A 85 9.65 -8.18 -12.71
CA ALA A 85 8.21 -8.10 -12.47
C ALA A 85 7.83 -6.83 -11.71
N ARG A 86 8.65 -6.42 -10.72
CA ARG A 86 8.44 -5.16 -9.99
C ARG A 86 8.61 -3.96 -10.91
N LEU A 87 9.67 -3.95 -11.71
CA LEU A 87 9.96 -2.86 -12.63
C LEU A 87 8.82 -2.65 -13.63
N LEU A 88 8.37 -3.71 -14.29
CA LEU A 88 7.27 -3.64 -15.26
C LEU A 88 5.97 -3.19 -14.60
N PHE A 89 5.66 -3.71 -13.41
CA PHE A 89 4.49 -3.28 -12.65
C PHE A 89 4.53 -1.79 -12.28
N GLN A 90 5.67 -1.30 -11.79
CA GLN A 90 5.86 0.12 -11.44
C GLN A 90 5.67 1.04 -12.64
N ILE A 91 6.17 0.63 -13.81
CA ILE A 91 6.02 1.41 -15.05
C ILE A 91 4.56 1.42 -15.49
N ALA A 92 3.90 0.26 -15.44
CA ALA A 92 2.54 0.06 -15.91
C ALA A 92 1.48 0.76 -15.03
N THR A 93 1.62 0.70 -13.71
CA THR A 93 0.56 1.12 -12.77
C THR A 93 0.92 2.36 -11.96
N LYS A 94 2.19 2.78 -11.95
CA LYS A 94 2.69 3.96 -11.24
C LYS A 94 2.17 4.08 -9.79
N PRO A 95 2.31 3.02 -8.95
CA PRO A 95 1.81 3.05 -7.60
C PRO A 95 2.55 4.11 -6.77
N ASN A 96 1.81 4.85 -5.94
CA ASN A 96 2.32 5.92 -5.07
C ASN A 96 2.60 5.48 -3.63
N PHE A 97 2.58 4.17 -3.34
CA PHE A 97 2.79 3.60 -2.00
C PHE A 97 3.86 2.50 -2.01
N GLU A 98 4.33 2.11 -0.83
CA GLU A 98 5.22 0.95 -0.71
C GLU A 98 4.45 -0.37 -0.80
N PHE A 99 4.94 -1.27 -1.65
CA PHE A 99 4.23 -2.51 -1.93
C PHE A 99 5.12 -3.72 -2.12
N ARG A 100 4.51 -4.88 -1.90
CA ARG A 100 4.99 -6.20 -2.27
C ARG A 100 4.15 -6.71 -3.43
N LEU A 101 4.79 -7.42 -4.35
CA LEU A 101 4.08 -8.15 -5.38
C LEU A 101 3.92 -9.61 -4.98
N LYS A 102 2.73 -10.14 -5.22
CA LYS A 102 2.40 -11.55 -5.10
C LYS A 102 2.07 -12.13 -6.46
N SER A 103 2.62 -13.31 -6.74
CA SER A 103 2.38 -14.04 -7.97
C SER A 103 1.00 -14.68 -7.93
N LEU A 104 0.20 -14.49 -8.98
CA LEU A 104 -1.11 -15.13 -9.14
C LEU A 104 -1.02 -16.44 -9.95
N CYS A 105 0.01 -16.59 -10.78
CA CYS A 105 0.11 -17.66 -11.77
C CYS A 105 0.99 -18.84 -11.35
N GLY A 106 1.65 -18.77 -10.19
CA GLY A 106 2.53 -19.84 -9.69
C GLY A 106 3.87 -19.99 -10.44
N GLU A 107 4.02 -19.39 -11.62
CA GLU A 107 5.24 -19.42 -12.42
C GLU A 107 6.28 -18.42 -11.89
N ASP A 108 7.46 -18.94 -11.51
CA ASP A 108 8.52 -18.18 -10.83
C ASP A 108 9.15 -17.14 -11.76
N MET A 109 9.29 -17.48 -13.04
CA MET A 109 9.94 -16.63 -14.05
C MET A 109 8.96 -15.75 -14.83
N CYS A 110 7.65 -15.81 -14.53
CA CYS A 110 6.68 -14.91 -15.15
C CYS A 110 6.93 -13.46 -14.72
N VAL A 111 6.81 -12.53 -15.67
CA VAL A 111 6.94 -11.08 -15.44
C VAL A 111 5.75 -10.28 -15.93
N ASN A 112 4.67 -10.96 -16.37
CA ASN A 112 3.43 -10.30 -16.79
C ASN A 112 2.84 -9.50 -15.62
N PRO A 113 2.69 -8.16 -15.74
CA PRO A 113 2.05 -7.34 -14.72
C PRO A 113 0.62 -7.78 -14.37
N LEU A 114 -0.12 -8.33 -15.34
CA LEU A 114 -1.48 -8.85 -15.13
C LEU A 114 -1.52 -10.12 -14.25
N HIS A 115 -0.38 -10.79 -14.05
CA HIS A 115 -0.24 -11.98 -13.19
C HIS A 115 0.31 -11.65 -11.81
N ARG A 116 0.17 -10.39 -11.40
CA ARG A 116 0.65 -9.87 -10.13
C ARG A 116 -0.48 -9.17 -9.41
N THR A 117 -0.57 -9.42 -8.11
CA THR A 117 -1.36 -8.59 -7.20
C THR A 117 -0.45 -7.85 -6.24
N VAL A 118 -0.96 -6.76 -5.70
CA VAL A 118 -0.23 -5.87 -4.81
C VAL A 118 -0.69 -6.12 -3.38
N GLU A 119 0.28 -6.31 -2.48
CA GLU A 119 0.07 -6.29 -1.05
C GLU A 119 0.80 -5.04 -0.52
N GLN A 120 0.08 -4.10 0.08
CA GLN A 120 0.69 -2.92 0.70
C GLN A 120 1.60 -3.37 1.85
N ILE A 121 2.84 -2.87 1.86
CA ILE A 121 3.78 -3.13 2.96
C ILE A 121 3.60 -2.01 3.98
N ASN A 122 3.54 -2.36 5.26
CA ASN A 122 3.24 -1.45 6.36
C ASN A 122 1.86 -0.80 6.15
N GLY A 123 0.79 -1.49 6.53
CA GLY A 123 -0.56 -0.93 6.62
C GLY A 123 -0.70 0.18 7.67
N GLN A 124 0.27 1.09 7.75
CA GLN A 124 -0.01 2.46 8.12
C GLN A 124 -0.67 3.06 6.88
N PHE A 125 -1.89 3.54 7.07
CA PHE A 125 -2.59 4.41 6.14
C PHE A 125 -1.56 5.25 5.39
N ALA A 126 -1.44 5.03 4.07
CA ALA A 126 -0.95 6.12 3.26
C ALA A 126 -1.88 7.28 3.61
N PRO A 127 -1.36 8.44 4.08
CA PRO A 127 -2.24 9.58 4.24
C PRO A 127 -2.97 9.72 2.91
N PRO A 128 -4.30 9.90 2.92
CA PRO A 128 -5.02 10.16 1.68
C PRO A 128 -4.25 11.25 0.92
N PRO A 129 -4.21 11.20 -0.43
CA PRO A 129 -3.69 12.34 -1.18
C PRO A 129 -4.30 13.60 -0.55
N PRO A 130 -3.52 14.65 -0.27
CA PRO A 130 -4.04 15.79 0.49
C PRO A 130 -5.33 16.22 -0.19
N GLU A 131 -6.46 15.90 0.44
CA GLU A 131 -7.71 16.57 0.16
C GLU A 131 -7.33 18.02 0.35
N GLU A 132 -7.55 18.83 -0.68
CA GLU A 132 -7.40 20.28 -0.57
C GLU A 132 -8.14 20.65 0.71
N ALA A 133 -7.36 20.95 1.76
CA ALA A 133 -7.92 21.24 3.05
C ALA A 133 -8.90 22.39 2.80
N PRO A 134 -10.17 22.27 3.22
CA PRO A 134 -11.05 23.42 3.16
C PRO A 134 -10.32 24.54 3.87
N ASP A 135 -10.24 25.70 3.22
CA ASP A 135 -9.53 26.89 3.70
C ASP A 135 -9.97 27.18 5.15
N ILE A 136 -9.21 26.67 6.13
CA ILE A 136 -9.53 26.84 7.54
C ILE A 136 -9.07 28.23 7.87
N GLY A 137 -10.02 29.16 7.68
CA GLY A 137 -9.92 30.53 8.12
C GLY A 137 -9.42 30.54 9.56
N ASN A 138 -8.23 31.07 9.71
CA ASN A 138 -7.57 31.41 10.96
C ASN A 138 -8.59 32.06 11.91
N ARG A 139 -9.09 31.29 12.89
CA ARG A 139 -9.89 31.79 14.01
C ARG A 139 -9.14 31.46 15.29
N GLY A 140 -8.40 32.47 15.78
CA GLY A 140 -7.95 32.49 17.17
C GLY A 140 -9.16 32.62 18.11
N ASP A 141 -9.13 31.94 19.23
CA ASP A 141 -8.44 32.33 20.46
C ASP A 141 -8.09 31.03 21.20
N ASP A 142 -7.00 31.08 21.98
CA ASP A 142 -6.35 29.98 22.70
C ASP A 142 -7.30 29.01 23.42
N ASP A 143 -7.14 27.71 23.13
CA ASP A 143 -6.87 26.63 24.11
C ASP A 143 -7.08 25.22 23.52
N TRP A 144 -7.74 25.09 22.36
CA TRP A 144 -8.06 23.79 21.77
C TRP A 144 -7.75 23.70 20.29
N THR A 145 -6.89 22.74 19.92
CA THR A 145 -6.72 22.33 18.52
C THR A 145 -7.73 21.26 18.13
N PHE A 146 -8.00 21.14 16.82
CA PHE A 146 -8.89 20.10 16.31
C PHE A 146 -8.34 18.70 16.58
N GLU A 147 -7.02 18.53 16.45
CA GLU A 147 -6.33 17.27 16.73
C GLU A 147 -6.46 16.87 18.21
N GLU A 148 -6.30 17.80 19.16
CA GLU A 148 -6.54 17.53 20.59
C GLU A 148 -7.99 17.14 20.85
N GLY A 149 -8.94 17.79 20.16
CA GLY A 149 -10.35 17.44 20.22
C GLY A 149 -10.63 16.00 19.78
N VAL A 150 -9.99 15.57 18.69
CA VAL A 150 -10.12 14.20 18.16
C VAL A 150 -9.61 13.17 19.16
N GLU A 151 -8.41 13.37 19.73
CA GLU A 151 -7.82 12.42 20.69
C GLU A 151 -8.70 12.24 21.94
N ILE A 152 -9.24 13.34 22.47
CA ILE A 152 -10.12 13.29 23.63
C ILE A 152 -11.46 12.63 23.30
N ALA A 153 -12.05 12.94 22.14
CA ALA A 153 -13.30 12.33 21.72
C ALA A 153 -13.17 10.81 21.50
N GLU A 154 -12.06 10.33 20.96
CA GLU A 154 -11.79 8.89 20.82
C GLU A 154 -11.67 8.20 22.18
N MET A 155 -11.00 8.83 23.15
CA MET A 155 -10.90 8.32 24.52
C MET A 155 -12.26 8.28 25.21
N MET A 156 -13.04 9.35 25.10
CA MET A 156 -14.40 9.45 25.61
C MET A 156 -15.30 8.33 25.06
N LEU A 157 -15.29 8.11 23.74
CA LEU A 157 -16.09 7.08 23.07
C LEU A 157 -15.69 5.66 23.49
N THR A 158 -14.40 5.45 23.78
CA THR A 158 -13.87 4.13 24.17
C THR A 158 -14.19 3.80 25.62
N GLU A 159 -14.06 4.77 26.53
CA GLU A 159 -14.16 4.54 27.97
C GLU A 159 -15.57 4.68 28.54
N ASN A 160 -16.39 5.57 27.97
CA ASN A 160 -17.69 5.94 28.54
C ASN A 160 -18.88 5.51 27.67
N THR A 161 -18.66 5.26 26.37
CA THR A 161 -19.69 4.81 25.41
C THR A 161 -21.00 5.61 25.46
N PRO A 162 -20.96 6.95 25.37
CA PRO A 162 -22.16 7.78 25.43
C PRO A 162 -23.09 7.48 24.24
N THR A 163 -24.39 7.60 24.46
CA THR A 163 -25.46 7.26 23.51
C THR A 163 -26.24 8.46 22.99
N CYS A 164 -26.11 9.62 23.63
CA CYS A 164 -26.74 10.88 23.20
C CYS A 164 -25.85 12.10 23.53
N TRP A 165 -26.19 13.27 22.97
CA TRP A 165 -25.44 14.51 23.15
C TRP A 165 -25.35 14.95 24.62
N ASP A 166 -26.44 14.81 25.37
CA ASP A 166 -26.47 15.19 26.79
C ASP A 166 -25.48 14.36 27.62
N GLU A 167 -25.31 13.08 27.30
CA GLU A 167 -24.29 12.22 27.92
C GLU A 167 -22.88 12.66 27.52
N VAL A 168 -22.67 13.08 26.28
CA VAL A 168 -21.36 13.56 25.77
C VAL A 168 -20.89 14.82 26.50
N VAL A 169 -21.75 15.82 26.68
CA VAL A 169 -21.37 17.09 27.32
C VAL A 169 -21.34 17.02 28.85
N ALA A 170 -21.98 16.00 29.43
CA ALA A 170 -21.95 15.76 30.87
C ALA A 170 -20.68 15.01 31.35
N LEU A 171 -19.83 14.54 30.43
CA LEU A 171 -18.63 13.79 30.80
C LEU A 171 -17.50 14.73 31.25
N PRO A 172 -16.81 14.43 32.37
CA PRO A 172 -15.69 15.26 32.82
C PRO A 172 -14.55 15.36 31.81
N ILE A 173 -14.42 14.38 30.92
CA ILE A 173 -13.34 14.33 29.92
C ILE A 173 -13.53 15.36 28.79
N THR A 174 -14.74 15.84 28.56
CA THR A 174 -15.07 16.87 27.56
C THR A 174 -15.21 18.25 28.21
N GLU A 175 -14.99 18.36 29.52
CA GLU A 175 -15.09 19.61 30.27
C GLU A 175 -14.06 20.63 29.76
N GLY A 176 -14.54 21.81 29.37
CA GLY A 176 -13.71 22.90 28.85
C GLY A 176 -13.50 22.89 27.33
N MET A 177 -13.94 21.84 26.62
CA MET A 177 -13.92 21.84 25.15
C MET A 177 -15.10 22.66 24.60
N PRO A 178 -14.88 23.55 23.61
CA PRO A 178 -15.98 24.25 22.95
C PRO A 178 -16.97 23.26 22.31
N GLU A 179 -18.27 23.43 22.57
CA GLU A 179 -19.31 22.52 22.06
C GLU A 179 -19.32 22.44 20.53
N ASP A 180 -19.03 23.56 19.84
CA ASP A 180 -18.95 23.62 18.38
C ASP A 180 -17.81 22.74 17.86
N LEU A 181 -16.64 22.78 18.52
CA LEU A 181 -15.49 21.93 18.19
C LEU A 181 -15.79 20.45 18.45
N LEU A 182 -16.42 20.14 19.59
CA LEU A 182 -16.82 18.77 19.93
C LEU A 182 -17.82 18.19 18.93
N ARG A 183 -18.76 19.01 18.43
CA ARG A 183 -19.68 18.61 17.35
C ARG A 183 -18.92 18.33 16.05
N GLU A 184 -18.02 19.21 15.65
CA GLU A 184 -17.20 19.03 14.43
C GLU A 184 -16.35 17.76 14.50
N VAL A 185 -15.71 17.50 15.65
CA VAL A 185 -14.91 16.30 15.88
C VAL A 185 -15.77 15.04 15.85
N LEU A 186 -16.93 15.02 16.49
CA LEU A 186 -17.82 13.86 16.47
C LEU A 186 -18.37 13.58 15.07
N ILE A 187 -18.65 14.62 14.28
CA ILE A 187 -19.01 14.45 12.86
C ILE A 187 -17.83 13.82 12.10
N HIS A 188 -16.61 14.32 12.30
CA HIS A 188 -15.40 13.77 11.67
C HIS A 188 -15.16 12.29 12.02
N LEU A 189 -15.45 11.88 13.25
CA LEU A 189 -15.36 10.49 13.71
C LEU A 189 -16.57 9.61 13.29
N ASN A 190 -17.43 10.10 12.39
CA ASN A 190 -18.66 9.44 11.94
C ASN A 190 -19.65 9.13 13.08
N LYS A 191 -19.72 10.02 14.09
CA LYS A 191 -20.61 9.95 15.26
C LYS A 191 -21.67 11.05 15.26
N GLU A 192 -22.17 11.43 14.08
CA GLU A 192 -23.22 12.46 13.93
C GLU A 192 -24.53 12.17 14.71
N HIS A 193 -24.79 10.92 15.06
CA HIS A 193 -25.95 10.55 15.88
C HIS A 193 -25.84 11.05 17.33
N LEU A 194 -24.62 11.32 17.80
CA LEU A 194 -24.35 11.84 19.14
C LEU A 194 -24.37 13.37 19.20
N THR A 195 -24.53 14.07 18.07
CA THR A 195 -24.56 15.56 18.03
C THR A 195 -25.97 16.12 18.02
N ARG A 196 -26.98 15.28 18.25
CA ARG A 196 -28.41 15.62 18.19
C ARG A 196 -29.04 15.75 19.57
#